data_AF-A0A5C3P3L1-F1
#
_entry.id   AF-A0A5C3P3L1-F1
#
_cell.length_a   1.000
_cell.length_b   1.000
_cell.length_c   1.000
_cell.angle_alpha   90.00
_cell.angle_beta   90.00
_cell.angle_gamma   90.00
#
_symmetry.space_group_name_H-M   'P 1'
#
loop_
_entity.id
_entity.type
_entity.pdbx_description
1 polymer ?
#
loop_
_entity_poly.entity_id
_entity_poly.type
_entity_poly.pdbx_seq_one_letter_code
_entity_poly.pdbx_strand_id
1 'polypeptide(L)'
;RRGYTRHQRLLSLLQPANMSGDETDGPEKKHPPVWRIIIATWQSKTFRDFLWALDQMYREDWAKRRAGGNPPRVRVLRTELPDGEEEGIAPIGLPRNCYDDAWLALQPEYVLRDLEISDEVYDFSL
;
A
#
# COMPACT_ATOMS: atom_id res chain seq x y z
N ARG A 1 -1.59 -4.71 -23.09
CA ARG A 1 -1.23 -4.17 -21.75
C ARG A 1 -2.15 -4.83 -20.74
N ARG A 2 -1.66 -5.19 -19.55
CA ARG A 2 -2.20 -6.18 -18.60
C ARG A 2 -3.56 -5.84 -17.92
N GLY A 3 -4.49 -5.14 -18.57
CA GLY A 3 -5.88 -4.98 -18.09
C GLY A 3 -6.10 -4.13 -16.82
N TYR A 4 -5.09 -3.43 -16.31
CA TYR A 4 -5.11 -2.75 -15.00
C TYR A 4 -6.09 -1.59 -14.85
N THR A 5 -6.76 -1.16 -15.91
CA THR A 5 -7.76 -0.07 -15.85
C THR A 5 -8.89 -0.40 -14.87
N ARG A 6 -9.21 -1.69 -14.67
CA ARG A 6 -10.21 -2.12 -13.68
C ARG A 6 -9.85 -1.69 -12.25
N HIS A 7 -8.56 -1.54 -11.94
CA HIS A 7 -8.12 -1.18 -10.60
C HIS A 7 -7.98 0.33 -10.37
N GLN A 8 -8.18 1.16 -11.40
CA GLN A 8 -8.02 2.61 -11.29
C GLN A 8 -8.96 3.22 -10.26
N ARG A 9 -10.20 2.73 -10.16
CA ARG A 9 -11.17 3.24 -9.19
C ARG A 9 -10.69 2.99 -7.75
N LEU A 10 -10.26 1.76 -7.44
CA LEU A 10 -9.71 1.45 -6.12
C LEU A 10 -8.48 2.32 -5.82
N LEU A 11 -7.53 2.38 -6.75
CA LEU A 11 -6.29 3.12 -6.56
C LEU A 11 -6.52 4.64 -6.42
N SER A 12 -7.61 5.18 -6.98
CA SER A 12 -7.96 6.60 -6.86
C SER A 12 -8.42 7.02 -5.46
N LEU A 13 -8.82 6.05 -4.62
CA LEU A 13 -9.21 6.28 -3.23
C LEU A 13 -7.99 6.30 -2.29
N LEU A 14 -6.82 5.89 -2.78
CA LEU A 14 -5.60 5.78 -1.99
C LEU A 14 -4.73 7.02 -2.16
N GLN A 15 -4.17 7.50 -1.06
CA GLN A 15 -3.06 8.43 -1.09
C GLN A 15 -1.73 7.65 -1.16
N PRO A 16 -0.63 8.29 -1.63
CA PRO A 16 0.69 7.67 -1.64
C PRO A 16 1.10 7.06 -0.29
N ALA A 17 0.78 7.74 0.81
CA ALA A 17 1.05 7.27 2.17
C ALA A 17 0.29 5.98 2.54
N ASN A 18 -0.86 5.71 1.90
CA ASN A 18 -1.64 4.50 2.14
C ASN A 18 -1.10 3.29 1.40
N MET A 19 -0.32 3.49 0.34
CA MET A 19 0.29 2.40 -0.43
C MET A 19 1.65 1.98 0.15
N SER A 20 2.31 2.89 0.88
CA SER A 20 3.47 2.63 1.74
C SER A 20 3.92 3.93 2.41
N GLY A 21 4.06 3.94 3.74
CA GLY A 21 4.61 5.09 4.48
C GLY A 21 6.03 5.42 3.99
N ASP A 22 6.27 6.67 3.57
CA ASP A 22 7.58 7.14 3.12
C ASP A 22 8.34 7.78 4.27
N GLU A 23 9.21 7.00 4.92
CA GLU A 23 10.38 7.57 5.59
C GLU A 23 11.54 7.51 4.60
N THR A 24 11.84 8.64 3.96
CA THR A 24 13.06 8.80 3.18
C THR A 24 14.29 8.64 4.07
N ASP A 25 15.38 8.15 3.48
CA ASP A 25 16.70 8.07 4.10
C ASP A 25 17.03 9.34 4.91
N GLY A 26 17.75 9.15 6.02
CA GLY A 26 18.12 10.19 6.99
C GLY A 26 18.91 11.37 6.40
N PRO A 27 19.75 12.09 7.17
CA PRO A 27 20.35 13.34 6.70
C PRO A 27 21.21 13.22 5.42
N GLU A 28 21.60 12.00 5.02
CA GLU A 28 22.39 11.73 3.81
C GLU A 28 21.60 10.97 2.73
N LYS A 29 21.61 11.52 1.50
CA LYS A 29 21.00 10.89 0.32
C LYS A 29 21.88 9.76 -0.21
N LYS A 30 21.49 8.50 0.05
CA LYS A 30 22.13 7.32 -0.55
C LYS A 30 21.46 6.97 -1.89
N HIS A 31 22.25 6.47 -2.84
CA HIS A 31 21.79 6.04 -4.16
C HIS A 31 22.06 4.54 -4.37
N PRO A 32 21.06 3.74 -4.79
CA PRO A 32 19.66 4.11 -4.99
C PRO A 32 18.94 4.43 -3.66
N PRO A 33 17.88 5.25 -3.66
CA PRO A 33 17.18 5.59 -2.44
C PRO A 33 16.54 4.33 -1.84
N VAL A 34 16.61 4.19 -0.53
CA VAL A 34 15.94 3.11 0.19
C VAL A 34 14.56 3.60 0.61
N TRP A 35 13.54 2.77 0.40
CA TRP A 35 12.20 2.94 0.94
C TRP A 35 11.99 1.92 2.03
N ARG A 36 11.81 2.40 3.27
CA ARG A 36 11.36 1.58 4.38
C ARG A 36 9.86 1.34 4.24
N ILE A 37 9.45 0.10 4.03
CA ILE A 37 8.04 -0.28 4.02
C ILE A 37 7.60 -0.42 5.47
N ILE A 38 6.58 0.34 5.84
CA ILE A 38 5.84 0.23 7.08
C ILE A 38 4.48 -0.38 6.73
N ILE A 39 4.06 -1.41 7.47
CA ILE A 39 2.76 -2.04 7.30
C ILE A 39 1.76 -1.24 8.12
N ALA A 40 0.65 -0.81 7.51
CA ALA A 40 -0.42 -0.18 8.26
C ALA A 40 -1.35 -1.24 8.87
N THR A 41 -1.67 -1.14 10.16
CA THR A 41 -2.50 -2.13 10.88
C THR A 41 -3.91 -2.24 10.30
N TRP A 42 -4.43 -1.17 9.72
CA TRP A 42 -5.74 -1.19 9.07
C TRP A 42 -5.78 -2.02 7.78
N GLN A 43 -4.64 -2.30 7.13
CA GLN A 43 -4.63 -2.97 5.83
C GLN A 43 -4.82 -4.48 5.96
N SER A 44 -5.80 -5.00 5.23
CA SER A 44 -5.93 -6.45 5.09
C SER A 44 -4.71 -7.04 4.38
N LYS A 45 -4.35 -8.28 4.75
CA LYS A 45 -3.25 -9.00 4.11
C LYS A 45 -3.44 -9.14 2.60
N THR A 46 -4.67 -9.43 2.16
CA THR A 46 -4.99 -9.63 0.73
C THR A 46 -4.80 -8.36 -0.07
N PHE A 47 -5.23 -7.21 0.47
CA PHE A 47 -5.01 -5.93 -0.18
C PHE A 47 -3.53 -5.55 -0.24
N ARG A 48 -2.79 -5.80 0.85
CA ARG A 48 -1.34 -5.61 0.87
C ARG A 48 -0.61 -6.45 -0.18
N ASP A 49 -0.94 -7.75 -0.25
CA ASP A 49 -0.33 -8.67 -1.23
C ASP A 49 -0.62 -8.21 -2.67
N PHE A 50 -1.83 -7.70 -2.92
CA PHE A 50 -2.20 -7.09 -4.21
C PHE A 50 -1.34 -5.87 -4.56
N LEU A 51 -1.16 -4.93 -3.63
CA LEU A 51 -0.30 -3.75 -3.85
C LEU A 51 1.16 -4.14 -4.09
N TRP A 52 1.67 -5.12 -3.35
CA TRP A 52 3.04 -5.64 -3.53
C TRP A 52 3.23 -6.33 -4.86
N ALA A 53 2.24 -7.09 -5.33
CA ALA A 53 2.28 -7.70 -6.65
C ALA A 53 2.31 -6.65 -7.77
N LEU A 54 1.56 -5.54 -7.63
CA LEU A 54 1.63 -4.39 -8.55
C LEU A 54 3.03 -3.73 -8.55
N ASP A 55 3.65 -3.50 -7.38
CA ASP A 55 5.01 -2.96 -7.29
C ASP A 55 6.04 -3.90 -7.93
N GLN A 56 5.94 -5.21 -7.69
CA GLN A 56 6.81 -6.21 -8.30
C GLN A 56 6.69 -6.18 -9.84
N MET A 57 5.47 -6.21 -10.36
CA MET A 57 5.20 -6.14 -11.81
C MET A 57 5.79 -4.87 -12.43
N TYR A 58 5.66 -3.72 -11.75
CA TYR A 58 6.27 -2.46 -12.17
C TYR A 58 7.81 -2.57 -12.24
N ARG A 59 8.44 -3.18 -11.24
CA ARG A 59 9.91 -3.37 -11.20
C ARG A 59 10.40 -4.28 -12.31
N GLU A 60 9.70 -5.38 -12.57
CA GLU A 60 10.01 -6.29 -13.68
C GLU A 60 9.88 -5.60 -15.05
N ASP A 61 8.81 -4.82 -15.23
CA ASP A 61 8.61 -4.04 -16.46
C ASP A 61 9.67 -2.95 -16.62
N TRP A 62 10.10 -2.30 -15.53
CA TRP A 62 11.19 -1.33 -15.55
C TRP A 62 12.52 -1.98 -15.94
N ALA A 63 12.85 -3.14 -15.36
CA ALA A 63 14.10 -3.86 -15.64
C ALA A 63 14.22 -4.31 -17.11
N LYS A 64 13.09 -4.53 -17.79
CA LYS A 64 13.03 -4.89 -19.22
C LYS A 64 13.15 -3.69 -20.16
N ARG A 65 13.07 -2.45 -19.66
CA ARG A 65 13.19 -1.24 -20.50
C ARG A 65 14.65 -1.01 -20.91
N ARG A 66 14.86 -0.54 -22.14
CA ARG A 66 16.17 -0.05 -22.60
C ARG A 66 16.45 1.30 -21.90
N ALA A 67 17.25 1.23 -20.85
CA ALA A 67 17.92 2.29 -20.09
C ALA A 67 17.44 3.74 -20.33
N GLY A 68 16.58 4.23 -19.44
CA GLY A 68 16.23 5.64 -19.31
C GLY A 68 15.34 5.88 -18.08
N GLY A 69 15.65 6.91 -17.29
CA GLY A 69 14.92 7.27 -16.07
C GLY A 69 15.52 6.70 -14.77
N ASN A 70 14.98 7.11 -13.63
CA ASN A 70 15.45 6.64 -12.32
C ASN A 70 15.05 5.17 -12.08
N PRO A 71 15.95 4.37 -11.49
CA PRO A 71 15.61 3.02 -11.05
C PRO A 71 14.54 3.04 -9.95
N PRO A 72 13.72 1.98 -9.85
CA PRO A 72 12.88 1.76 -8.69
C PRO A 72 13.74 1.82 -7.43
N ARG A 73 13.24 2.53 -6.41
CA ARG A 73 13.87 2.59 -5.10
C ARG A 73 13.96 1.18 -4.49
N VAL A 74 14.99 0.93 -3.70
CA VAL A 74 15.15 -0.34 -2.98
C VAL A 74 14.11 -0.40 -1.88
N ARG A 75 13.35 -1.49 -1.78
CA ARG A 75 12.35 -1.70 -0.74
C ARG A 75 12.97 -2.49 0.41
N VAL A 76 12.89 -1.98 1.63
CA VAL A 76 13.34 -2.67 2.83
C VAL A 76 12.18 -2.70 3.81
N LEU A 77 11.72 -3.87 4.22
CA LEU A 77 10.70 -3.96 5.26
C LEU A 77 11.30 -3.45 6.58
N ARG A 78 10.63 -2.53 7.26
CA ARG A 78 11.08 -2.04 8.57
C ARG A 78 10.78 -3.10 9.62
N THR A 79 11.76 -3.94 9.93
CA THR A 79 11.64 -4.99 10.97
C THR A 79 12.06 -4.51 12.36
N GLU A 80 12.49 -3.25 12.48
CA GLU A 80 13.05 -2.67 13.72
C GLU A 80 11.98 -2.13 14.68
N LEU A 81 10.73 -1.99 14.22
CA LEU A 81 9.59 -1.72 15.10
C LEU A 81 9.22 -3.01 15.84
N PRO A 82 8.83 -2.96 17.12
CA PRO A 82 8.50 -4.15 17.92
C PRO A 82 7.52 -5.10 17.22
N ASP A 83 6.57 -4.54 16.47
CA ASP A 83 5.54 -5.28 15.74
C ASP A 83 5.63 -5.11 14.20
N GLY A 84 6.54 -4.27 13.68
CA GLY A 84 6.67 -4.03 12.24
C GLY A 84 5.50 -3.27 11.59
N GLU A 85 4.54 -2.82 12.39
CA GLU A 85 3.29 -2.18 11.96
C GLU A 85 3.10 -0.79 12.59
N GLU A 86 2.39 0.10 11.90
CA GLU A 86 1.95 1.41 12.42
C GLU A 86 0.43 1.56 12.21
N GLU A 87 -0.25 2.34 13.04
CA GLU A 87 -1.70 2.55 12.87
C GLU A 87 -2.03 3.06 11.46
N GLY A 88 -1.25 4.03 10.96
CA GLY A 88 -1.50 4.68 9.70
C GLY A 88 -2.85 5.41 9.64
N ILE A 89 -3.11 6.11 8.55
CA ILE A 89 -4.43 6.70 8.30
C ILE A 89 -5.15 5.79 7.31
N ALA A 90 -6.27 5.22 7.74
CA ALA A 90 -7.13 4.39 6.90
C ALA A 90 -7.87 5.28 5.87
N PRO A 91 -7.85 4.96 4.57
CA PRO A 91 -8.56 5.71 3.55
C PRO A 91 -10.07 5.59 3.71
N ILE A 92 -10.79 6.62 3.27
CA ILE A 92 -12.24 6.67 3.27
C ILE A 92 -12.77 6.04 1.98
N GLY A 93 -13.88 5.29 2.07
CA GLY A 93 -14.61 4.77 0.93
C GLY A 93 -14.05 3.48 0.32
N LEU A 94 -13.06 2.83 0.95
CA LEU A 94 -12.55 1.57 0.41
C LEU A 94 -13.57 0.43 0.58
N PRO A 95 -13.50 -0.58 -0.30
CA PRO A 95 -14.15 -1.87 -0.11
C PRO A 95 -13.81 -2.50 1.25
N ARG A 96 -14.79 -3.16 1.88
CA ARG A 96 -14.65 -3.77 3.20
C ARG A 96 -13.47 -4.74 3.32
N ASN A 97 -13.16 -5.46 2.24
CA ASN A 97 -12.06 -6.43 2.18
C ASN A 97 -10.66 -5.80 1.98
N CYS A 98 -10.57 -4.46 1.90
CA CYS A 98 -9.31 -3.73 2.00
C CYS A 98 -8.84 -3.53 3.45
N TYR A 99 -9.77 -3.60 4.41
CA TYR A 99 -9.48 -3.39 5.82
C TYR A 99 -9.29 -4.71 6.56
N ASP A 100 -8.40 -4.73 7.54
CA ASP A 100 -8.23 -5.86 8.45
C ASP A 100 -9.43 -6.00 9.39
N ASP A 101 -9.92 -7.23 9.55
CA ASP A 101 -11.11 -7.53 10.34
C ASP A 101 -10.91 -7.31 11.84
N ALA A 102 -9.72 -7.66 12.35
CA ALA A 102 -9.40 -7.46 13.75
C ALA A 102 -9.23 -5.98 14.05
N TRP A 103 -8.59 -5.24 13.14
CA TRP A 103 -8.47 -3.78 13.26
C TRP A 103 -9.83 -3.09 13.26
N LEU A 104 -10.74 -3.45 12.35
CA LEU A 104 -12.08 -2.87 12.30
C LEU A 104 -12.91 -3.16 13.55
N ALA A 105 -12.78 -4.37 14.12
CA ALA A 105 -13.49 -4.74 15.34
C ALA A 105 -13.06 -3.91 16.57
N LEU A 106 -11.86 -3.31 16.52
CA LEU A 106 -11.33 -2.44 17.58
C LEU A 106 -11.73 -0.98 17.39
N GLN A 107 -12.28 -0.59 16.23
CA GLN A 107 -12.58 0.81 15.96
C GLN A 107 -13.88 1.26 16.64
N PRO A 108 -13.91 2.49 17.18
CA PRO A 108 -15.14 3.11 17.63
C PRO A 108 -16.16 3.27 16.50
N GLU A 109 -17.45 3.23 16.83
CA GLU A 109 -18.55 3.35 15.86
C GLU A 109 -18.48 4.64 15.01
N TYR A 110 -18.03 5.76 15.61
CA TYR A 110 -17.88 7.01 14.87
C TYR A 110 -16.78 6.93 13.80
N VAL A 111 -15.68 6.22 14.08
CA VAL A 111 -14.60 6.00 13.10
C VAL A 111 -15.11 5.15 11.95
N LEU A 112 -15.83 4.06 12.25
CA LEU A 112 -16.42 3.18 11.25
C LEU A 112 -17.39 3.92 10.31
N ARG A 113 -18.19 4.83 10.87
CA ARG A 113 -19.09 5.69 10.09
C ARG A 113 -18.32 6.65 9.18
N ASP A 114 -17.29 7.30 9.71
CA ASP A 114 -16.50 8.29 8.97
C ASP A 114 -15.62 7.65 7.86
N LEU A 115 -15.32 6.35 7.98
CA LEU A 115 -14.61 5.59 6.94
C LEU A 115 -15.46 5.35 5.69
N GLU A 116 -16.79 5.51 5.76
CA GLU A 116 -17.73 5.28 4.65
C GLU A 116 -17.43 3.98 3.89
N ILE A 117 -17.16 2.90 4.65
CA ILE A 117 -16.72 1.62 4.09
C ILE A 117 -17.73 1.12 3.07
N SER A 118 -17.24 0.80 1.88
CA SER A 118 -18.08 0.21 0.84
C SER A 118 -18.37 -1.26 1.16
N ASP A 119 -19.64 -1.65 1.12
CA ASP A 119 -20.08 -3.05 1.27
C ASP A 119 -19.67 -3.96 0.09
N GLU A 120 -19.06 -3.39 -0.95
CA GLU A 120 -18.53 -4.15 -2.08
C GLU A 120 -17.34 -5.04 -1.63
N VAL A 121 -17.32 -6.28 -2.12
CA VAL A 121 -16.14 -7.15 -2.02
C VAL A 121 -15.33 -6.99 -3.29
N TYR A 122 -14.15 -6.38 -3.18
CA TYR A 122 -13.32 -6.07 -4.33
C TYR A 122 -12.52 -7.28 -4.83
N ASP A 123 -12.46 -7.47 -6.15
CA ASP A 123 -11.64 -8.50 -6.78
C ASP A 123 -10.17 -8.02 -6.98
N PHE A 124 -9.26 -8.60 -6.21
CA PHE A 124 -7.82 -8.33 -6.26
C PHE A 124 -7.05 -9.12 -7.32
N SER A 125 -7.71 -9.80 -8.27
CA SER A 125 -7.01 -10.51 -9.34
C SER A 125 -6.13 -9.55 -10.18
N LEU A 126 -5.01 -10.04 -10.74
CA LEU A 126 -4.02 -9.26 -11.51
C LEU A 126 -3.72 -9.85 -12.90
#